data_AF-A0A424JL36-F1
#
_entry.id   AF-A0A424JL36-F1
#
_cell.length_a   1.000
_cell.length_b   1.000
_cell.length_c   1.000
_cell.angle_alpha   90.00
_cell.angle_beta   90.00
_cell.angle_gamma   90.00
#
_symmetry.space_group_name_H-M   'P 1'
#
loop_
_entity.id
_entity.type
_entity.pdbx_description
1 polymer ?
#
loop_
_entity_poly.entity_id
_entity_poly.type
_entity_poly.pdbx_seq_one_letter_code
_entity_poly.pdbx_strand_id
1 'polypeptide(L)'
;MINKFEKILLKKNILLGNIKKKVSKNNLIIEFEDDNNINTEILDFFNSHMKKSKKSIVIVSNTLKNDRYLFSVVPTFQEAKDIIEIEEIERLINEE
;
A
#
# COMPACT_ATOMS: atom_id res chain seq x y z
N MET A 1 20.28 -2.90 -7.20
CA MET A 1 18.91 -2.34 -7.19
C MET A 1 18.53 -2.11 -5.73
N ILE A 2 18.38 -0.85 -5.32
CA ILE A 2 17.82 -0.55 -3.99
C ILE A 2 16.31 -0.81 -4.13
N ASN A 3 15.77 -1.78 -3.39
CA ASN A 3 14.33 -2.02 -3.41
C ASN A 3 13.62 -0.76 -2.89
N LYS A 4 12.95 -0.02 -3.78
CA LYS A 4 12.20 1.19 -3.45
C LYS A 4 10.88 0.92 -2.73
N PHE A 5 10.55 -0.35 -2.51
CA PHE A 5 9.32 -0.78 -1.85
C PHE A 5 9.51 -2.08 -1.07
N GLU A 6 8.61 -2.32 -0.12
CA GLU A 6 8.47 -3.58 0.58
C GLU A 6 7.12 -4.22 0.22
N LYS A 7 7.16 -5.52 -0.10
CA LYS A 7 5.95 -6.30 -0.34
C LYS A 7 5.50 -6.95 0.97
N ILE A 8 4.22 -6.79 1.31
CA ILE A 8 3.60 -7.41 2.48
C ILE A 8 2.41 -8.26 2.02
N LEU A 9 2.45 -9.56 2.33
CA LEU A 9 1.29 -10.44 2.22
C LEU A 9 0.58 -10.50 3.57
N LEU A 10 -0.68 -10.04 3.61
CA LEU A 10 -1.53 -10.05 4.79
C LEU A 10 -2.37 -11.32 4.81
N LYS A 11 -2.12 -12.16 5.83
CA LYS A 11 -2.86 -13.39 6.05
C LYS A 11 -4.27 -13.12 6.58
N LYS A 12 -5.16 -14.08 6.38
CA LYS A 12 -6.49 -14.07 6.98
C LYS A 12 -6.40 -13.92 8.51
N ASN A 13 -7.22 -13.05 9.08
CA ASN A 13 -7.28 -12.75 10.53
C ASN A 13 -6.05 -12.04 11.14
N ILE A 14 -5.22 -11.37 10.34
CA ILE A 14 -4.12 -10.58 10.91
C ILE A 14 -4.65 -9.43 11.78
N LEU A 15 -4.10 -9.28 12.98
CA LEU A 15 -4.44 -8.20 13.90
C LEU A 15 -3.74 -6.89 13.48
N LEU A 16 -4.44 -5.76 13.63
CA LEU A 16 -3.91 -4.43 13.31
C LEU A 16 -2.60 -4.11 14.05
N GLY A 17 -2.46 -4.57 15.31
CA GLY A 17 -1.23 -4.38 16.09
C GLY A 17 0.01 -5.02 15.44
N ASN A 18 -0.16 -6.12 14.70
CA ASN A 18 0.93 -6.78 13.99
C ASN A 18 1.28 -6.05 12.70
N ILE A 19 0.28 -5.47 12.02
CA ILE A 19 0.48 -4.65 10.82
C ILE A 19 1.26 -3.37 11.17
N LYS A 20 0.87 -2.69 12.26
CA LYS A 20 1.54 -1.47 12.74
C LYS A 20 3.05 -1.66 12.97
N LYS A 21 3.48 -2.86 13.37
CA LYS A 21 4.90 -3.20 13.57
C LYS A 21 5.63 -3.53 12.26
N LYS A 22 4.91 -3.90 11.20
CA LYS A 22 5.46 -4.29 9.90
C LYS A 22 5.55 -3.12 8.92
N VAL A 23 4.68 -2.11 9.05
CA VAL A 23 4.72 -0.92 8.19
C VAL A 23 6.03 -0.15 8.43
N SER A 24 6.82 -0.04 7.37
CA SER A 24 8.14 0.57 7.37
C SER A 24 8.12 2.00 6.83
N LYS A 25 9.31 2.60 6.64
CA LYS A 25 9.48 3.92 6.02
C LYS A 25 9.63 3.85 4.50
N ASN A 26 9.44 2.69 3.89
CA ASN A 26 9.53 2.48 2.45
C ASN A 26 8.14 2.54 1.81
N ASN A 27 8.09 2.61 0.47
CA ASN A 27 6.82 2.41 -0.24
C ASN A 27 6.34 0.97 0.00
N LEU A 28 5.03 0.74 0.02
CA LEU A 28 4.46 -0.57 0.33
C LEU A 28 3.60 -1.08 -0.80
N ILE A 29 3.81 -2.35 -1.15
CA ILE A 29 2.86 -3.12 -1.96
C ILE A 29 2.21 -4.15 -1.05
N ILE A 30 0.88 -4.12 -0.97
CA ILE A 30 0.12 -4.93 -0.04
C ILE A 30 -0.75 -5.89 -0.83
N GLU A 31 -0.62 -7.18 -0.54
CA GLU A 31 -1.48 -8.23 -1.05
C GLU A 31 -2.24 -8.86 0.12
N PHE A 32 -3.48 -9.25 -0.11
CA PHE A 32 -4.25 -10.04 0.84
C PHE A 32 -4.30 -11.49 0.37
N GLU A 33 -4.14 -12.42 1.30
CA GLU A 33 -4.34 -13.85 1.04
C GLU A 33 -5.80 -14.14 0.66
N ASP A 34 -6.74 -13.38 1.22
CA ASP A 34 -8.18 -13.42 0.96
C ASP A 34 -8.72 -11.98 1.05
N ASP A 35 -9.08 -11.38 -0.09
CA ASP A 35 -9.53 -9.98 -0.17
C ASP A 35 -11.06 -9.82 -0.05
N ASN A 36 -11.81 -10.92 0.10
CA ASN A 36 -13.27 -10.89 0.17
C ASN A 36 -13.83 -10.18 1.42
N ASN A 37 -13.05 -10.12 2.52
CA ASN A 37 -13.47 -9.53 3.79
C ASN A 37 -12.31 -8.76 4.44
N ILE A 38 -11.80 -7.75 3.75
CA ILE A 38 -10.76 -6.87 4.32
C ILE A 38 -11.36 -6.02 5.44
N ASN A 39 -10.74 -6.06 6.62
CA ASN A 39 -11.13 -5.22 7.75
C ASN A 39 -10.88 -3.73 7.44
N THR A 40 -11.93 -2.91 7.53
CA THR A 40 -11.87 -1.47 7.27
C THR A 40 -10.87 -0.74 8.18
N GLU A 41 -10.66 -1.20 9.42
CA GLU A 41 -9.68 -0.59 10.33
C GLU A 41 -8.24 -0.69 9.78
N ILE A 42 -7.94 -1.75 9.03
CA ILE A 42 -6.65 -1.93 8.37
C ILE A 42 -6.49 -0.92 7.23
N LEU A 43 -7.53 -0.74 6.41
CA LEU A 43 -7.55 0.24 5.33
C LEU A 43 -7.44 1.68 5.87
N ASP A 44 -8.19 1.99 6.92
CA ASP A 44 -8.15 3.30 7.60
C ASP A 44 -6.75 3.58 8.16
N PHE A 45 -6.09 2.56 8.71
CA PHE A 45 -4.72 2.66 9.16
C PHE A 45 -3.75 2.96 8.01
N PHE A 46 -3.84 2.25 6.88
CA PHE A 46 -3.00 2.53 5.71
C PHE A 46 -3.24 3.94 5.16
N ASN A 47 -4.48 4.37 5.06
CA ASN A 47 -4.83 5.72 4.63
C ASN A 47 -4.26 6.79 5.59
N SER A 48 -4.35 6.56 6.91
CA SER A 48 -3.76 7.46 7.91
C SER A 48 -2.23 7.48 7.82
N HIS A 49 -1.60 6.34 7.56
CA HIS A 49 -0.16 6.25 7.38
C HIS A 49 0.30 7.02 6.14
N MET A 50 -0.37 6.84 5.00
CA MET A 50 -0.07 7.54 3.76
C MET A 50 -0.23 9.06 3.89
N LYS A 51 -1.23 9.56 4.64
CA LYS A 51 -1.36 11.01 4.92
C LYS A 51 -0.17 11.60 5.69
N LYS A 52 0.48 10.79 6.52
CA LYS A 52 1.59 11.22 7.38
C LYS A 52 2.96 10.94 6.77
N SER A 53 3.00 10.07 5.77
CA SER A 53 4.23 9.56 5.16
C SER A 53 4.36 10.09 3.74
N LYS A 54 5.58 10.41 3.30
CA LYS A 54 5.86 10.70 1.88
C LYS A 54 6.05 9.41 1.07
N LYS A 55 5.33 8.35 1.42
CA LYS A 55 5.51 7.01 0.85
C LYS A 55 4.20 6.48 0.31
N SER A 56 4.30 5.88 -0.86
CA SER A 56 3.20 5.23 -1.56
C SER A 56 2.78 3.97 -0.84
N ILE A 57 1.47 3.75 -0.76
CA ILE A 57 0.90 2.45 -0.48
C ILE A 57 0.07 2.06 -1.69
N VAL A 58 0.30 0.87 -2.23
CA VAL A 58 -0.50 0.31 -3.31
C VAL A 58 -1.00 -1.07 -2.89
N ILE A 59 -2.30 -1.30 -3.00
CA ILE A 59 -2.93 -2.58 -2.70
C ILE A 59 -3.17 -3.33 -4.00
N VAL A 60 -2.76 -4.59 -4.04
CA VAL A 60 -3.05 -5.50 -5.15
C VAL A 60 -4.30 -6.30 -4.79
N SER A 61 -5.40 -6.07 -5.51
CA SER A 61 -6.67 -6.77 -5.32
C SER A 61 -7.55 -6.64 -6.56
N ASN A 62 -8.29 -7.71 -6.87
CA ASN A 62 -9.26 -7.72 -7.96
C ASN A 62 -10.69 -7.38 -7.48
N THR A 63 -10.93 -7.41 -6.17
CA THR A 63 -12.27 -7.28 -5.58
C THR A 63 -12.44 -5.98 -4.80
N LEU A 64 -11.36 -5.44 -4.22
CA LEU A 64 -11.37 -4.19 -3.49
C LEU A 64 -11.52 -3.01 -4.46
N LYS A 65 -12.59 -2.24 -4.31
CA LYS A 65 -12.75 -0.94 -4.94
C LYS A 65 -12.32 0.15 -3.97
N ASN A 66 -11.56 1.12 -4.45
CA ASN A 66 -11.11 2.22 -3.63
C ASN A 66 -11.50 3.59 -4.19
N ASP A 67 -12.65 4.10 -3.73
CA ASP A 67 -13.14 5.44 -4.07
C ASP A 67 -12.91 6.46 -2.94
N ARG A 68 -12.42 6.02 -1.77
CA ARG A 68 -12.38 6.82 -0.53
C ARG A 68 -10.97 7.07 -0.01
N TYR A 69 -10.05 6.14 -0.23
CA TYR A 69 -8.72 6.16 0.36
C TYR A 69 -7.69 6.72 -0.61
N LEU A 70 -6.60 7.27 -0.06
CA LEU A 70 -5.54 7.88 -0.86
C LEU A 70 -4.61 6.87 -1.53
N PHE A 71 -4.56 5.62 -1.05
CA PHE A 71 -3.72 4.58 -1.63
C PHE A 71 -4.30 4.10 -2.97
N SER A 72 -3.46 3.64 -3.90
CA SER A 72 -3.97 3.05 -5.13
C SER A 72 -4.39 1.59 -4.92
N VAL A 73 -5.39 1.13 -5.67
CA VAL A 73 -5.72 -0.30 -5.76
C VAL A 73 -5.62 -0.72 -7.22
N VAL A 74 -4.89 -1.79 -7.48
CA VAL A 74 -4.62 -2.31 -8.83
C VAL A 74 -4.74 -3.83 -8.86
N PRO A 75 -5.08 -4.44 -10.01
CA PRO A 75 -5.27 -5.88 -10.08
C PRO A 75 -3.96 -6.69 -10.02
N THR A 76 -2.81 -6.09 -10.38
CA THR A 76 -1.55 -6.83 -10.48
C THR A 76 -0.38 -6.19 -9.72
N PHE A 77 0.57 -7.06 -9.31
CA PHE A 77 1.81 -6.61 -8.69
C PHE A 77 2.67 -5.74 -9.62
N GLN A 78 2.59 -5.95 -10.94
CA GLN A 78 3.38 -5.16 -11.89
C GLN A 78 2.83 -3.73 -11.97
N GLU A 79 1.52 -3.54 -12.07
CA GLU A 79 0.92 -2.19 -12.01
C GLU A 79 1.23 -1.50 -10.68
N ALA A 80 1.26 -2.26 -9.57
CA ALA A 80 1.61 -1.67 -8.28
C ALA A 80 3.04 -1.12 -8.25
N LYS A 81 3.98 -1.79 -8.92
CA LYS A 81 5.33 -1.28 -9.11
C LYS A 81 5.33 -0.04 -10.00
N ASP A 82 4.60 -0.08 -11.11
CA ASP A 82 4.56 1.02 -12.08
C ASP A 82 4.03 2.30 -11.41
N ILE A 83 2.98 2.20 -10.58
CA ILE A 83 2.46 3.32 -9.77
C ILE A 83 3.53 3.88 -8.83
N ILE A 84 4.21 3.02 -8.06
CA ILE A 84 5.27 3.47 -7.13
C ILE A 84 6.40 4.15 -7.89
N GLU A 85 6.80 3.64 -9.05
CA GLU A 85 7.87 4.24 -9.87
C GLU A 85 7.48 5.64 -10.36
N ILE A 86 6.25 5.80 -10.88
CA ILE A 86 5.73 7.10 -11.33
C ILE A 86 5.68 8.08 -10.16
N GLU A 87 5.06 7.70 -9.04
CA GLU A 87 4.91 8.59 -7.89
C GLU A 87 6.27 8.99 -7.27
N GLU A 88 7.27 8.10 -7.28
CA GLU A 88 8.63 8.44 -6.84
C GLU A 88 9.30 9.43 -7.80
N ILE A 89 9.10 9.31 -9.12
CA ILE A 89 9.61 10.29 -10.09
C ILE A 89 8.94 11.65 -9.86
N GLU A 90 7.62 11.68 -9.69
CA GLU A 90 6.89 12.92 -9.40
C GLU A 90 7.36 13.57 -8.09
N ARG A 91 7.65 12.77 -7.06
CA ARG A 91 8.23 13.30 -5.82
C ARG A 91 9.61 13.91 -6.04
N LEU A 92 10.48 13.29 -6.83
CA LEU A 92 11.80 13.84 -7.13
C LEU A 92 11.71 15.16 -7.90
N ILE A 93 10.76 15.29 -8.83
CA ILE A 93 10.56 16.51 -9.63
C ILE A 93 9.95 17.64 -8.79
N ASN A 94 8.99 17.32 -7.90
CA ASN A 94 8.28 18.33 -7.11
C ASN A 94 9.01 18.72 -5.80
N GLU A 95 10.11 18.05 -5.46
CA GLU A 95 10.98 18.41 -4.33
C GLU A 95 12.18 19.29 -4.74
N GLU A 96 12.30 19.67 -6.01
CA GLU A 96 13.15 20.77 -6.52
C GLU A 96 12.41 22.13 -6.49
#